data_AF-A0A7J7Q8G9-F1
#
_entry.id   AF-A0A7J7Q8G9-F1
#
_cell.length_a   1.000
_cell.length_b   1.000
_cell.length_c   1.000
_cell.angle_alpha   90.00
_cell.angle_beta   90.00
_cell.angle_gamma   90.00
#
_symmetry.space_group_name_H-M   'P 1'
#
loop_
_entity.id
_entity.type
_entity.pdbx_description
1 polymer ?
#
loop_
_entity_poly.entity_id
_entity_poly.type
_entity_poly.pdbx_seq_one_letter_code
_entity_poly.pdbx_strand_id
1 'polypeptide(L)'
;MEQQNEFAELYGTDEFRLYCFKILPCSKRVPHNWQQCAFAHWGEKARRRDLRTHTYSSQLCPDAKRESGCPRGDACPMSHNIFEAWLHPELYRTQLCTSGSYCDRTVCFFAHSQAELR
;
A
#
# COMPACT_ATOMS: atom_id res chain seq x y z
N MET A 1 3.51 5.66 26.04
CA MET A 1 3.17 4.30 25.55
C MET A 1 1.80 4.27 24.89
N GLU A 2 0.78 4.93 25.46
CA GLU A 2 -0.57 5.00 24.87
C GLU A 2 -0.61 5.61 23.46
N GLN A 3 0.12 6.71 23.21
CA GLN A 3 0.19 7.33 21.87
C GLN A 3 0.79 6.43 20.78
N GLN A 4 1.72 5.53 21.11
CA GLN A 4 2.28 4.61 20.11
C GLN A 4 1.31 3.49 19.73
N ASN A 5 0.39 3.15 20.64
CA ASN A 5 -0.61 2.11 20.43
C ASN A 5 -1.76 2.60 19.54
N GLU A 6 -2.14 3.87 19.68
CA GLU A 6 -3.18 4.53 18.87
C GLU A 6 -2.83 4.62 17.38
N PHE A 7 -1.56 4.92 17.05
CA PHE A 7 -1.09 4.90 15.67
C PHE A 7 -1.07 3.49 15.06
N ALA A 8 -0.82 2.46 15.87
CA ALA A 8 -0.81 1.08 15.39
C ALA A 8 -2.22 0.62 14.96
N GLU A 9 -3.25 0.99 15.72
CA GLU A 9 -4.65 0.73 15.36
C GLU A 9 -5.06 1.50 14.11
N LEU A 10 -4.69 2.78 14.00
CA LEU A 10 -4.98 3.60 12.82
C LEU A 10 -4.37 3.01 11.53
N TYR A 11 -3.10 2.60 11.57
CA TYR A 11 -2.41 2.04 10.41
C TYR A 11 -2.94 0.66 9.98
N GLY A 12 -3.68 -0.01 10.86
CA GLY A 12 -4.37 -1.25 10.58
C GLY A 12 -5.68 -1.10 9.80
N THR A 13 -6.27 0.10 9.79
CA THR A 13 -7.58 0.34 9.16
C THR A 13 -7.56 0.25 7.64
N ASP A 14 -8.69 -0.17 7.06
CA ASP A 14 -8.90 -0.20 5.61
C ASP A 14 -8.70 1.18 4.98
N GLU A 15 -9.26 2.21 5.61
CA GLU A 15 -9.17 3.60 5.13
C GLU A 15 -7.72 4.04 5.02
N PHE A 16 -6.92 3.80 6.06
CA PHE A 16 -5.50 4.14 6.03
C PHE A 16 -4.75 3.29 5.00
N ARG A 17 -4.98 1.97 4.97
CA ARG A 17 -4.29 1.07 4.03
C ARG A 17 -4.59 1.39 2.57
N LEU A 18 -5.82 1.75 2.25
CA LEU A 18 -6.23 2.09 0.89
C LEU A 18 -5.79 3.49 0.46
N TYR A 19 -5.94 4.50 1.33
CA TYR A 19 -5.83 5.91 0.90
C TYR A 19 -4.67 6.71 1.51
N CYS A 20 -3.91 6.13 2.45
CA CYS A 20 -2.81 6.82 3.13
C CYS A 20 -1.47 6.06 3.03
N PHE A 21 -1.49 4.74 3.20
CA PHE A 21 -0.29 3.90 3.24
C PHE A 21 0.52 4.03 1.96
N LYS A 22 1.78 4.47 2.09
CA LYS A 22 2.73 4.75 1.00
C LYS A 22 2.21 5.74 -0.05
N ILE A 23 1.17 6.50 0.26
CA ILE A 23 0.63 7.61 -0.53
C ILE A 23 1.12 8.93 0.08
N LEU A 24 0.83 9.14 1.37
CA LEU A 24 1.19 10.37 2.07
C LEU A 24 2.70 10.40 2.36
N PRO A 25 3.37 11.56 2.18
CA PRO A 25 4.81 11.66 2.40
C PRO A 25 5.17 11.54 3.89
N CYS A 26 6.31 10.92 4.17
CA CYS A 26 6.84 10.81 5.52
C CYS A 26 7.34 12.16 6.03
N SER A 27 6.87 12.59 7.20
CA SER A 27 7.28 13.84 7.86
C SER A 27 8.37 13.67 8.91
N LYS A 28 8.79 12.42 9.19
CA LYS A 28 9.84 12.13 10.19
C LYS A 28 11.18 12.71 9.75
N ARG A 29 11.75 13.55 10.60
CA ARG A 29 13.06 14.20 10.37
C ARG A 29 14.26 13.38 10.87
N VAL A 30 13.99 12.30 11.60
CA VAL A 30 15.02 11.40 12.14
C VAL A 30 15.23 10.19 11.22
N PRO A 31 16.46 9.67 11.10
CA PRO A 31 16.72 8.41 10.41
C PRO A 31 15.84 7.28 10.95
N HIS A 32 15.23 6.51 10.06
CA HIS A 32 14.42 5.35 10.41
C HIS A 32 14.33 4.39 9.23
N ASN A 33 13.82 3.19 9.47
CA ASN A 33 13.60 2.22 8.41
C ASN A 33 12.40 2.61 7.54
N TRP A 34 12.70 3.26 6.41
CA TRP A 34 11.73 3.65 5.38
C TRP A 34 10.93 2.47 4.80
N GLN A 35 11.50 1.26 4.73
CA GLN A 35 10.78 0.08 4.24
C GLN A 35 9.64 -0.34 5.17
N GLN A 36 9.79 -0.08 6.47
CA GLN A 36 8.76 -0.33 7.50
C GLN A 36 7.89 0.90 7.78
N CYS A 37 8.27 2.07 7.24
CA CYS A 37 7.49 3.29 7.42
C CYS A 37 6.18 3.18 6.64
N ALA A 38 5.05 3.55 7.26
CA ALA A 38 3.75 3.54 6.59
C ALA A 38 3.58 4.66 5.53
N PHE A 39 4.50 5.62 5.51
CA PHE A 39 4.45 6.80 4.65
C PHE A 39 5.46 6.72 3.51
N ALA A 40 5.21 7.49 2.46
CA ALA A 40 6.00 7.55 1.24
C ALA A 40 7.34 8.28 1.45
N HIS A 41 8.40 7.72 0.89
CA HIS A 41 9.74 8.29 0.83
C HIS A 41 10.16 8.55 -0.62
N TRP A 42 11.03 9.55 -0.82
CA TRP A 42 11.53 9.89 -2.14
C TRP A 42 12.30 8.71 -2.77
N GLY A 43 11.97 8.37 -4.01
CA GLY A 43 12.60 7.28 -4.77
C GLY A 43 12.21 5.87 -4.34
N GLU A 44 11.28 5.68 -3.39
CA GLU A 44 10.93 4.33 -2.95
C GLU A 44 10.04 3.58 -3.92
N LYS A 45 10.32 2.28 -4.08
CA LYS A 45 9.55 1.39 -4.97
C LYS A 45 8.13 1.09 -4.46
N ALA A 46 7.89 1.30 -3.17
CA ALA A 46 6.59 1.07 -2.55
C ALA A 46 5.64 2.28 -2.62
N ARG A 47 6.08 3.45 -3.13
CA ARG A 47 5.23 4.63 -3.30
C ARG A 47 4.00 4.24 -4.13
N ARG A 48 2.84 4.68 -3.68
CA ARG A 48 1.55 4.50 -4.35
C ARG A 48 0.99 5.85 -4.77
N ARG A 49 0.28 5.85 -5.90
CA ARG A 49 -0.58 6.96 -6.32
C ARG A 49 -1.93 6.85 -5.62
N ASP A 50 -2.49 8.00 -5.26
CA ASP A 50 -3.81 8.06 -4.62
C ASP A 50 -4.90 7.89 -5.68
N LEU A 51 -5.73 6.85 -5.55
CA LEU A 51 -6.85 6.57 -6.45
C LEU A 51 -7.90 7.68 -6.49
N ARG A 52 -7.95 8.56 -5.48
CA ARG A 52 -8.83 9.74 -5.46
C ARG A 52 -8.37 10.83 -6.44
N THR A 53 -7.11 10.79 -6.86
CA THR A 53 -6.51 11.78 -7.78
C THR A 53 -5.97 11.15 -9.07
N HIS A 54 -5.68 9.85 -9.07
CA HIS A 54 -5.13 9.10 -10.20
C HIS A 54 -5.94 7.82 -10.42
N THR A 55 -6.71 7.75 -11.49
CA THR A 55 -7.44 6.51 -11.83
C THR A 55 -6.51 5.54 -12.55
N TYR A 56 -6.30 4.36 -11.95
CA TYR A 56 -5.53 3.27 -12.54
C TYR A 56 -6.12 1.92 -12.14
N SER A 57 -5.89 0.87 -12.92
CA SER A 57 -6.39 -0.48 -12.62
C SER A 57 -5.47 -1.26 -11.69
N SER A 58 -6.02 -2.30 -11.05
CA SER A 58 -5.27 -3.24 -10.22
C SER A 58 -4.23 -4.09 -10.99
N GLN A 59 -4.23 -4.07 -12.33
CA GLN A 59 -3.29 -4.82 -13.14
C GLN A 59 -1.91 -4.16 -13.19
N LEU A 60 -0.85 -4.96 -13.09
CA LEU A 60 0.52 -4.45 -13.17
C LEU A 60 0.86 -3.98 -14.59
N CYS A 61 1.39 -2.76 -14.67
CA CYS A 61 1.92 -2.17 -15.88
C CYS A 61 3.20 -2.94 -16.31
N PRO A 62 3.27 -3.43 -17.55
CA PRO A 62 4.47 -4.13 -18.05
C PRO A 62 5.68 -3.19 -18.15
N ASP A 63 5.45 -1.89 -18.30
CA ASP A 63 6.50 -0.88 -18.47
C ASP A 63 7.03 -0.33 -17.13
N ALA A 64 6.37 -0.62 -16.01
CA ALA A 64 6.73 -0.01 -14.72
C ALA A 64 8.11 -0.43 -14.20
N LYS A 65 8.62 -1.58 -14.63
CA LYS A 65 9.94 -2.10 -14.25
C LYS A 65 11.06 -1.72 -15.22
N ARG A 66 10.78 -0.91 -16.24
CA ARG A 66 11.82 -0.38 -17.14
C ARG A 66 12.81 0.46 -16.34
N GLU A 67 14.08 0.45 -16.74
CA GLU A 67 15.13 1.23 -16.08
C GLU A 67 14.86 2.74 -16.13
N SER A 68 14.29 3.22 -17.24
CA SER A 68 13.82 4.60 -17.41
C SER A 68 12.50 4.90 -16.68
N GLY A 69 11.90 3.91 -16.01
CA GLY A 69 10.55 3.98 -15.46
C GLY A 69 9.46 3.87 -16.54
N CYS A 70 8.19 3.88 -16.09
CA CYS A 70 7.07 3.87 -17.00
C CYS A 70 7.00 5.20 -17.77
N PRO A 71 6.97 5.20 -19.12
CA PRO A 71 6.94 6.44 -19.91
C PRO A 71 5.65 7.24 -19.71
N ARG A 72 4.59 6.60 -19.19
CA ARG A 72 3.30 7.25 -18.88
C ARG A 72 3.32 7.97 -17.54
N GLY A 73 4.34 7.78 -16.71
CA GLY A 73 4.46 8.41 -15.39
C GLY A 73 3.20 8.22 -14.54
N ASP A 74 2.85 9.23 -13.74
CA ASP A 74 1.70 9.16 -12.85
C ASP A 74 0.35 9.05 -13.59
N ALA A 75 0.29 9.43 -14.89
CA ALA A 75 -0.88 9.28 -15.76
C ALA A 75 -1.10 7.84 -16.30
N CYS A 76 -0.27 6.88 -15.91
CA CYS A 76 -0.43 5.49 -16.34
C CYS A 76 -1.73 4.87 -15.78
N PRO A 77 -2.60 4.29 -16.62
CA PRO A 77 -3.86 3.68 -16.18
C PRO A 77 -3.70 2.30 -15.52
N MET A 78 -2.48 1.87 -15.19
CA MET A 78 -2.18 0.55 -14.63
C MET A 78 -1.29 0.70 -13.39
N SER A 79 -1.36 -0.26 -12.48
CA SER A 79 -0.55 -0.29 -11.25
C SER A 79 0.95 -0.43 -11.56
N HIS A 80 1.80 0.34 -10.89
CA HIS A 80 3.25 0.35 -11.11
C HIS A 80 4.03 -0.57 -10.17
N ASN A 81 3.42 -0.99 -9.06
CA ASN A 81 4.05 -1.91 -8.13
C ASN A 81 2.99 -2.79 -7.46
N ILE A 82 3.47 -3.79 -6.70
CA ILE A 82 2.61 -4.74 -6.00
C ILE A 82 1.72 -4.07 -4.96
N PHE A 83 2.13 -2.94 -4.38
CA PHE A 83 1.32 -2.23 -3.39
C PHE A 83 0.19 -1.47 -4.06
N GLU A 84 0.41 -0.85 -5.21
CA GLU A 84 -0.67 -0.25 -6.01
C GLU A 84 -1.69 -1.31 -6.45
N ALA A 85 -1.22 -2.49 -6.89
CA ALA A 85 -2.08 -3.57 -7.34
C ALA A 85 -2.88 -4.19 -6.18
N TRP A 86 -2.21 -4.64 -5.11
CA TRP A 86 -2.86 -5.41 -4.03
C TRP A 86 -3.55 -4.56 -2.97
N LEU A 87 -3.23 -3.27 -2.87
CA LEU A 87 -4.01 -2.29 -2.11
C LEU A 87 -4.94 -1.48 -3.02
N HIS A 88 -5.25 -1.99 -4.23
CA HIS A 88 -6.35 -1.48 -5.04
C HIS A 88 -7.68 -1.99 -4.47
N PRO A 89 -8.76 -1.19 -4.41
CA PRO A 89 -10.06 -1.61 -3.89
C PRO A 89 -10.64 -2.88 -4.55
N GLU A 90 -10.26 -3.16 -5.80
CA GLU A 90 -10.66 -4.39 -6.53
C GLU A 90 -9.98 -5.68 -6.02
N LEU A 91 -8.80 -5.58 -5.39
CA LEU A 91 -8.02 -6.75 -4.95
C LEU A 91 -7.81 -6.81 -3.43
N TYR A 92 -7.89 -5.67 -2.76
CA TYR A 92 -7.61 -5.59 -1.33
C TYR A 92 -8.67 -6.35 -0.53
N ARG A 93 -8.23 -7.33 0.26
CA ARG A 93 -9.10 -8.17 1.10
C ARG A 93 -10.25 -8.85 0.35
N THR A 94 -10.08 -9.15 -0.93
CA THR A 94 -11.05 -9.96 -1.69
C THR A 94 -10.75 -11.46 -1.62
N GLN A 95 -9.60 -11.83 -1.05
CA GLN A 95 -9.19 -13.22 -0.84
C GLN A 95 -8.69 -13.42 0.59
N LEU A 96 -8.87 -14.63 1.11
CA LEU A 96 -8.37 -15.02 2.43
C LEU A 96 -6.84 -15.22 2.38
N CYS A 97 -6.18 -14.76 3.43
CA CYS A 97 -4.78 -15.03 3.67
C CYS A 97 -4.60 -16.52 3.99
N THR A 98 -3.66 -17.19 3.33
CA THR A 98 -3.34 -18.60 3.60
C THR A 98 -2.90 -18.84 5.05
N SER A 99 -2.26 -17.84 5.67
CA SER A 99 -1.84 -17.90 7.08
C SER A 99 -2.95 -17.47 8.06
N GLY A 100 -4.09 -16.96 7.57
CA GLY A 100 -5.22 -16.53 8.40
C GLY A 100 -4.80 -15.65 9.57
N SER A 101 -5.30 -15.98 10.76
CA SER A 101 -4.97 -15.32 12.03
C SER A 101 -3.52 -15.48 12.50
N TYR A 102 -2.75 -16.42 11.92
CA TYR A 102 -1.34 -16.63 12.22
C TYR A 102 -0.40 -15.82 11.30
N CYS A 103 -0.96 -14.98 10.41
CA CYS A 103 -0.18 -14.12 9.55
C CYS A 103 0.60 -13.06 10.35
N ASP A 104 1.92 -13.06 10.21
CA ASP A 104 2.84 -12.14 10.90
C ASP A 104 3.30 -10.97 10.01
N ARG A 105 2.81 -10.91 8.77
CA ARG A 105 3.14 -9.81 7.85
C ARG A 105 2.61 -8.49 8.39
N THR A 106 3.52 -7.54 8.59
CA THR A 106 3.18 -6.16 8.98
C THR A 106 2.15 -5.52 8.06
N VAL A 107 2.26 -5.80 6.76
CA VAL A 107 1.29 -5.39 5.75
C VAL A 107 0.85 -6.63 4.99
N CYS A 108 -0.38 -7.09 5.25
CA CYS A 108 -1.01 -8.15 4.47
C CYS A 108 -2.14 -7.57 3.62
N PHE A 109 -2.17 -7.97 2.35
CA PHE A 109 -3.17 -7.52 1.37
C PHE A 109 -4.46 -8.34 1.40
N PHE A 110 -4.42 -9.49 2.08
CA PHE A 110 -5.49 -10.48 2.13
C PHE A 110 -6.25 -10.37 3.46
N ALA A 111 -7.47 -10.89 3.49
CA ALA A 111 -8.30 -10.94 4.69
C ALA A 111 -7.84 -12.06 5.64
N HIS A 112 -7.69 -11.78 6.94
CA HIS A 112 -7.30 -12.79 7.94
C HIS A 112 -8.50 -13.57 8.51
N SER A 113 -9.72 -13.14 8.20
CA SER A 113 -10.97 -13.82 8.56
C SER A 113 -12.07 -13.52 7.55
N GLN A 114 -13.18 -14.27 7.59
CA GLN A 114 -14.34 -14.01 6.74
C GLN A 114 -14.93 -12.60 6.96
N ALA A 115 -14.84 -12.08 8.18
CA ALA A 115 -15.33 -10.75 8.53
C ALA A 115 -14.48 -9.61 7.94
N GLU A 116 -13.24 -9.91 7.55
CA GLU A 116 -12.36 -8.95 6.88
C GLU A 116 -12.49 -8.96 5.35
N LEU A 117 -13.22 -9.91 4.77
CA LEU A 117 -13.44 -9.94 3.32
C LEU A 117 -14.35 -8.79 2.88
N ARG A 118 -14.06 -8.23 1.71
CA ARG A 118 -14.79 -7.11 1.10
C ARG A 118 -15.56 -7.52 -0.14
#